data_AF-A0A8T6X8U8-F1
#
_entry.id   AF-A0A8T6X8U8-F1
#
_cell.length_a   1.000
_cell.length_b   1.000
_cell.length_c   1.000
_cell.angle_alpha   90.00
_cell.angle_beta   90.00
_cell.angle_gamma   90.00
#
_symmetry.space_group_name_H-M   'P 1'
#
loop_
_entity.id
_entity.type
_entity.pdbx_description
1 polymer ?
#
loop_
_entity_poly.entity_id
_entity_poly.type
_entity_poly.pdbx_seq_one_letter_code
_entity_poly.pdbx_strand_id
1 'polypeptide(L)' 'CPRLTIDDQSLFPMPLLTPVELRIMLGREGWDDYLLDTFD' A
#
# COMPACT_ATOMS: atom_id res chain seq x y z
N CYS A 1 -2.59 -9.64 -4.75
CA CYS A 1 -1.22 -9.65 -5.31
C CYS A 1 -0.54 -8.37 -4.86
N PRO A 2 0.45 -8.44 -3.95
CA PRO A 2 1.09 -7.27 -3.37
C PRO A 2 1.74 -6.32 -4.38
N ARG A 3 2.17 -6.86 -5.53
CA ARG A 3 2.82 -6.07 -6.58
C ARG A 3 1.87 -5.18 -7.38
N LEU A 4 0.56 -5.49 -7.42
CA LEU A 4 -0.40 -4.79 -8.28
C LEU A 4 -0.48 -3.29 -7.93
N THR A 5 -0.52 -2.96 -6.65
CA THR A 5 -0.61 -1.56 -6.19
C THR A 5 0.67 -0.75 -6.46
N ILE A 6 1.80 -1.42 -6.72
CA ILE A 6 3.09 -0.78 -6.99
C ILE A 6 3.33 -0.68 -8.50
N ASP A 7 3.19 -1.81 -9.20
CA ASP A 7 3.54 -1.94 -10.60
C ASP A 7 2.48 -1.26 -11.50
N ASP A 8 1.19 -1.38 -11.16
CA ASP A 8 0.08 -1.00 -12.04
C ASP A 8 -0.64 0.27 -11.61
N GLN A 9 -0.18 0.98 -10.56
CA GLN A 9 -0.86 2.17 -10.00
C GLN A 9 -1.20 3.21 -11.07
N SER A 10 -0.30 3.42 -12.04
CA SER A 10 -0.48 4.40 -13.11
C SER A 10 -1.64 4.08 -14.06
N LEU A 11 -2.13 2.84 -14.07
CA LEU A 11 -3.25 2.40 -14.90
C LEU A 11 -4.62 2.75 -14.28
N PHE A 12 -4.65 3.12 -13.00
CA PHE A 12 -5.89 3.38 -12.28
C PHE A 12 -6.09 4.89 -12.03
N PRO A 13 -7.32 5.41 -12.20
CA PRO A 13 -7.62 6.83 -12.00
C PRO A 13 -7.73 7.24 -10.53
N MET A 14 -7.66 6.27 -9.61
CA MET A 14 -7.78 6.47 -8.17
C MET A 14 -6.62 5.76 -7.46
N PRO A 15 -6.20 6.24 -6.28
CA PRO A 15 -5.14 5.60 -5.52
C PRO A 15 -5.54 4.18 -5.13
N LEU A 16 -4.74 3.19 -5.54
CA LEU A 16 -4.76 1.88 -4.92
C LEU A 16 -3.77 1.86 -3.76
N LEU A 17 -4.20 1.32 -2.63
CA LEU A 17 -3.40 1.24 -1.42
C LEU A 17 -3.28 -0.22 -1.00
N THR A 18 -2.10 -0.60 -0.54
CA THR A 18 -1.89 -1.84 0.21
C THR A 18 -2.54 -1.75 1.61
N PRO A 19 -2.73 -2.89 2.30
CA PRO A 19 -3.16 -2.87 3.70
C PRO A 19 -2.23 -2.06 4.61
N VAL A 20 -0.91 -2.06 4.35
CA VAL A 20 0.09 -1.26 5.10
C VAL A 20 -0.17 0.23 4.89
N GLU A 21 -0.26 0.68 3.64
CA GLU A 21 -0.51 2.09 3.29
C GLU A 21 -1.84 2.60 3.85
N LEU A 22 -2.87 1.75 3.86
CA LEU A 22 -4.15 2.10 4.46
C LEU A 22 -4.01 2.32 5.98
N ARG A 23 -3.24 1.50 6.69
CA ARG A 23 -3.01 1.69 8.13
C ARG A 23 -2.24 2.97 8.43
N ILE A 24 -1.25 3.30 7.61
CA ILE A 24 -0.53 4.57 7.71
C ILE A 24 -1.48 5.75 7.45
N MET A 25 -2.31 5.68 6.40
CA MET A 25 -3.30 6.72 6.10
C MET A 25 -4.30 6.94 7.25
N LEU A 26 -4.70 5.86 7.93
CA LEU A 26 -5.59 5.90 9.09
C LEU A 26 -4.89 6.34 10.40
N GLY A 27 -3.58 6.64 10.35
CA GLY A 27 -2.80 7.04 11.52
C GLY A 27 -2.52 5.91 12.50
N ARG A 28 -2.60 4.65 12.05
CA ARG A 28 -2.36 3.45 12.90
C ARG A 28 -0.90 3.01 12.88
N GLU A 29 -0.16 3.38 11.84
CA GLU A 29 1.26 3.06 11.63
C GLU A 29 1.98 4.32 11.12
N GLY A 30 3.28 4.41 11.38
CA GLY A 30 4.13 5.50 10.86
C GLY A 30 4.79 5.12 9.53
N TRP A 31 5.20 6.13 8.76
CA TRP A 31 6.01 5.90 7.55
C TRP A 31 7.38 5.30 7.87
N ASP A 32 7.89 5.52 9.08
CA ASP A 32 9.15 4.93 9.56
C ASP A 32 9.07 3.39 9.65
N ASP A 33 7.85 2.83 9.77
CA ASP A 33 7.58 1.40 9.83
C ASP A 33 7.08 0.84 8.49
N TYR A 34 7.24 1.57 7.38
CA TYR A 34 6.71 1.15 6.09
C TYR A 34 7.38 -0.16 5.62
N LEU A 35 6.54 -1.15 5.31
CA LEU A 35 6.94 -2.43 4.73
C LEU A 35 6.13 -2.72 3.48
N LEU A 36 6.74 -3.40 2.52
CA LEU A 36 6.04 -3.91 1.36
C LEU A 36 5.09 -5.03 1.77
N ASP A 37 3.90 -5.04 1.17
CA ASP A 37 2.91 -6.10 1.36
C ASP A 37 3.47 -7.45 0.86
N THR A 38 3.17 -8.54 1.57
CA THR A 38 3.66 -9.89 1.27
C THR A 38 2.52 -10.91 1.39
N PHE A 39 2.65 -12.04 0.71
CA PHE A 39 1.80 -13.20 1.00
C PHE A 39 2.35 -13.91 2.24
N ASP A 40 1.48 -14.31 3.16
CA ASP A 40 1.81 -15.27 4.23
C ASP A 40 2.01 -16.69 3.66
#